data_AF-A0A6N7PBT2-F1
#
_entry.id   AF-A0A6N7PBT2-F1
#
_cell.length_a   1.000
_cell.length_b   1.000
_cell.length_c   1.000
_cell.angle_alpha   90.00
_cell.angle_beta   90.00
_cell.angle_gamma   90.00
#
_symmetry.space_group_name_H-M   'P 1'
#
loop_
_entity.id
_entity.type
_entity.pdbx_description
1 polymer ?
#
loop_
_entity_poly.entity_id
_entity_poly.type
_entity_poly.pdbx_seq_one_letter_code
_entity_poly.pdbx_strand_id
1 'polypeptide(L)'
;MKEIPSLYTWAGGQPALEKLTAVFYAKVMKDELLEPIFRHMSPEHSKHVAHFIGQVFGGPPVYTGEDQGSHANMVQHHIGKSLTEAQRRQWISLLLDSADEIGLADDPEFRSALVGYLEWGSRLAVINSNTTENPITENEPMPKWGWGETGGPYQP
;
A
#
# COMPACT_ATOMS: atom_id res chain seq x y z
N MET A 1 -26.42 3.41 17.28
CA MET A 1 -25.71 2.51 16.35
C MET A 1 -24.31 2.32 16.88
N LYS A 2 -23.72 1.12 16.78
CA LYS A 2 -22.30 0.94 17.11
C LYS A 2 -21.48 1.65 16.03
N GLU A 3 -20.51 2.45 16.44
CA GLU A 3 -19.59 3.13 15.55
C GLU A 3 -18.62 2.10 14.93
N ILE A 4 -18.50 2.10 13.60
CA ILE A 4 -17.59 1.21 12.88
C ILE A 4 -16.22 1.90 12.81
N PRO A 5 -15.14 1.31 13.37
CA PRO A 5 -13.82 1.93 13.33
C PRO A 5 -13.25 1.95 11.91
N SER A 6 -12.28 2.83 11.65
CA SER A 6 -11.53 2.78 10.39
C SER A 6 -10.63 1.54 10.33
N LEU A 7 -10.22 1.15 9.12
CA LEU A 7 -9.23 0.08 8.94
C LEU A 7 -7.91 0.42 9.64
N TYR A 8 -7.52 1.69 9.67
CA TYR A 8 -6.33 2.15 10.38
C TYR A 8 -6.42 1.85 11.88
N THR A 9 -7.53 2.21 12.52
CA THR A 9 -7.73 1.94 13.95
C THR A 9 -7.80 0.43 14.20
N TRP A 10 -8.48 -0.32 13.35
CA TRP A 10 -8.60 -1.78 13.49
C TRP A 10 -7.26 -2.51 13.31
N ALA A 11 -6.41 -2.03 12.41
CA ALA A 11 -5.06 -2.56 12.18
C ALA A 11 -4.09 -2.30 13.35
N GLY A 12 -4.44 -1.47 14.33
CA GLY A 12 -3.55 -1.06 15.42
C GLY A 12 -2.80 0.25 15.18
N GLY A 13 -3.22 1.04 14.18
CA GLY A 13 -2.69 2.37 13.89
C GLY A 13 -1.27 2.38 13.32
N GLN A 14 -0.63 3.56 13.36
CA GLN A 14 0.67 3.80 12.75
C GLN A 14 1.77 2.83 13.22
N PRO A 15 1.90 2.51 14.53
CA PRO A 15 2.94 1.61 14.99
C PRO A 15 2.82 0.20 14.39
N ALA A 16 1.60 -0.30 14.20
CA ALA A 16 1.38 -1.60 13.58
C ALA A 16 1.75 -1.59 12.09
N LEU A 17 1.41 -0.52 11.37
CA LEU A 17 1.73 -0.37 9.95
C LEU A 17 3.23 -0.16 9.72
N GLU A 18 3.92 0.60 10.56
CA GLU A 18 5.39 0.74 10.50
C GLU A 18 6.09 -0.59 10.77
N LYS A 19 5.60 -1.36 11.76
CA LYS A 19 6.11 -2.71 12.03
C LYS A 19 5.88 -3.64 10.83
N LEU A 20 4.69 -3.58 10.22
CA LEU A 20 4.34 -4.36 9.04
C LEU A 20 5.30 -4.08 7.90
N THR A 21 5.45 -2.82 7.50
CA THR A 21 6.29 -2.46 6.36
C THR A 21 7.77 -2.75 6.64
N ALA A 22 8.24 -2.57 7.87
CA ALA A 22 9.63 -2.88 8.22
C ALA A 22 9.94 -4.39 8.05
N VAL A 23 9.09 -5.27 8.56
CA VAL A 23 9.23 -6.73 8.39
C VAL A 23 9.08 -7.12 6.92
N PHE A 24 8.12 -6.52 6.23
CA PHE A 24 7.87 -6.75 4.81
C PHE A 24 9.07 -6.39 3.94
N TYR A 25 9.61 -5.17 4.06
CA TYR A 25 10.76 -4.76 3.24
C TYR A 25 12.04 -5.52 3.59
N ALA A 26 12.20 -5.97 4.84
CA ALA A 26 13.29 -6.88 5.20
C ALA A 26 13.22 -8.23 4.48
N LYS A 27 12.01 -8.71 4.13
CA LYS A 27 11.81 -9.90 3.28
C LYS A 27 12.02 -9.57 1.80
N VAL A 28 11.48 -8.45 1.31
CA VAL A 28 11.66 -7.98 -0.08
C VAL A 28 13.14 -7.90 -0.46
N MET A 29 13.99 -7.39 0.44
CA MET A 29 15.44 -7.29 0.20
C MET A 29 16.17 -8.64 0.13
N LYS A 30 15.51 -9.75 0.50
CA LYS A 30 16.02 -11.12 0.41
C LYS A 30 15.35 -11.92 -0.72
N ASP A 31 14.37 -11.33 -1.39
CA ASP A 31 13.60 -11.97 -2.44
C ASP A 31 14.26 -11.72 -3.81
N GLU A 32 14.64 -12.78 -4.52
CA GLU A 32 15.36 -12.67 -5.80
C GLU A 32 14.58 -11.93 -6.89
N LEU A 33 13.24 -11.99 -6.84
CA LEU A 33 12.37 -11.39 -7.85
C LEU A 33 12.13 -9.89 -7.59
N LEU A 34 12.04 -9.50 -6.31
CA LEU A 34 11.71 -8.13 -5.92
C LEU A 34 12.94 -7.29 -5.57
N GLU A 35 14.01 -7.87 -5.02
CA GLU A 35 15.21 -7.12 -4.63
C GLU A 35 15.74 -6.19 -5.74
N PRO A 36 15.80 -6.60 -7.03
CA PRO A 36 16.29 -5.70 -8.08
C PRO A 36 15.44 -4.44 -8.27
N ILE A 37 14.15 -4.47 -7.91
CA ILE A 37 13.25 -3.32 -7.97
C ILE A 37 13.52 -2.34 -6.82
N PHE A 38 13.89 -2.86 -5.66
CA PHE A 38 13.95 -2.12 -4.39
C PHE A 38 15.37 -1.81 -3.91
N ARG A 39 16.42 -2.35 -4.52
CA ARG A 39 17.83 -2.20 -4.08
C ARG A 39 18.35 -0.77 -3.95
N HIS A 40 17.69 0.19 -4.58
CA HIS A 40 18.05 1.61 -4.51
C HIS A 40 17.00 2.45 -3.79
N MET A 41 16.06 1.82 -3.08
CA MET A 41 15.08 2.53 -2.26
C MET A 41 15.79 3.29 -1.13
N SER A 42 15.21 4.42 -0.72
CA SER A 42 15.75 5.17 0.42
C SER A 42 15.55 4.39 1.74
N PRO A 43 16.38 4.64 2.76
CA PRO A 43 16.18 4.06 4.10
C PRO A 43 14.78 4.33 4.69
N GLU A 44 14.17 5.45 4.31
CA GLU A 44 12.86 5.93 4.78
C GLU A 44 11.68 5.32 4.02
N HIS A 45 11.95 4.59 2.92
CA HIS A 45 10.91 4.06 2.03
C HIS A 45 9.84 3.25 2.78
N SER A 46 10.27 2.37 3.69
CA SER A 46 9.37 1.56 4.50
C SER A 46 8.41 2.41 5.35
N LYS A 47 8.93 3.50 5.92
CA LYS A 47 8.16 4.38 6.79
C LYS A 47 7.14 5.19 5.99
N HIS A 48 7.55 5.78 4.86
CA HIS A 48 6.65 6.50 3.96
C HIS A 48 5.52 5.61 3.44
N VAL A 49 5.79 4.34 3.14
CA VAL A 49 4.76 3.38 2.71
C VAL A 49 3.76 3.10 3.84
N ALA A 50 4.22 2.97 5.09
CA ALA A 50 3.33 2.79 6.24
C ALA A 50 2.45 4.02 6.48
N HIS A 51 3.00 5.22 6.34
CA HIS A 51 2.26 6.47 6.46
C HIS A 51 1.22 6.61 5.34
N PHE A 52 1.60 6.27 4.10
CA PHE A 52 0.69 6.28 2.96
C PHE A 52 -0.50 5.34 3.20
N ILE A 53 -0.23 4.07 3.53
CA ILE A 53 -1.28 3.08 3.84
C ILE A 53 -2.15 3.56 5.00
N GLY A 54 -1.53 4.12 6.05
CA GLY A 54 -2.25 4.60 7.22
C GLY A 54 -3.26 5.70 6.87
N GLN A 55 -2.86 6.67 6.06
CA GLN A 55 -3.75 7.72 5.59
C GLN A 55 -4.86 7.18 4.67
N VAL A 56 -4.53 6.23 3.78
CA VAL A 56 -5.54 5.58 2.92
C VAL A 56 -6.58 4.82 3.73
N PHE A 57 -6.17 4.17 4.82
CA PHE A 57 -7.04 3.39 5.71
C PHE A 57 -7.85 4.25 6.70
N GLY A 58 -7.86 5.58 6.51
CA GLY A 58 -8.62 6.52 7.32
C GLY A 58 -7.92 6.96 8.61
N GLY A 59 -6.58 6.84 8.67
CA GLY A 59 -5.76 7.40 9.73
C GLY A 59 -5.49 8.91 9.54
N PRO A 60 -4.74 9.52 10.48
CA PRO A 60 -4.30 10.92 10.36
C PRO A 60 -3.47 11.16 9.09
N PRO A 61 -3.40 12.40 8.58
CA PRO A 61 -2.72 12.73 7.33
C PRO A 61 -1.19 12.82 7.48
N VAL A 62 -0.56 11.80 8.07
CA VAL A 62 0.90 11.79 8.33
C VAL A 62 1.68 11.83 7.02
N TYR A 63 1.28 11.05 6.01
CA TYR A 63 1.98 11.02 4.72
C TYR A 63 1.94 12.38 4.01
N THR A 64 0.77 12.98 3.86
CA THR A 64 0.67 14.29 3.19
C THR A 64 1.16 15.45 4.05
N GLY A 65 1.03 15.35 5.37
CA GLY A 65 1.33 16.44 6.31
C GLY A 65 2.78 16.49 6.77
N GLU A 66 3.33 15.36 7.21
CA GLU A 66 4.68 15.27 7.77
C GLU A 66 5.71 14.89 6.70
N ASP A 67 5.44 13.85 5.91
CA ASP A 67 6.36 13.39 4.86
C ASP A 67 6.32 14.28 3.60
N GLN A 68 5.35 15.20 3.53
CA GLN A 68 5.07 16.04 2.34
C GLN A 68 4.83 15.20 1.07
N GLY A 69 4.29 14.00 1.25
CA GLY A 69 3.89 13.13 0.15
C GLY A 69 2.58 13.56 -0.51
N SER A 70 2.28 12.97 -1.66
CA SER A 70 0.99 13.13 -2.33
C SER A 70 0.64 11.88 -3.13
N HIS A 71 -0.63 11.74 -3.52
CA HIS A 71 -1.06 10.66 -4.40
C HIS A 71 -0.28 10.69 -5.73
N ALA A 72 -0.10 11.88 -6.30
CA ALA A 72 0.70 12.07 -7.50
C ALA A 72 2.17 11.65 -7.31
N ASN A 73 2.81 11.98 -6.18
CA ASN A 73 4.19 11.56 -5.92
C ASN A 73 4.30 10.03 -5.75
N MET A 74 3.36 9.39 -5.07
CA MET A 74 3.33 7.93 -4.93
C MET A 74 3.26 7.26 -6.31
N VAL A 75 2.35 7.72 -7.18
CA VAL A 75 2.24 7.19 -8.55
C VAL A 75 3.52 7.47 -9.35
N GLN A 76 4.13 8.64 -9.20
CA GLN A 76 5.37 9.00 -9.87
C GLN A 76 6.50 8.00 -9.61
N HIS A 77 6.57 7.43 -8.40
CA HIS A 77 7.56 6.41 -8.03
C HIS A 77 7.36 5.06 -8.73
N HIS A 78 6.23 4.84 -9.40
CA HIS A 78 5.93 3.61 -10.12
C HIS A 78 6.17 3.71 -11.63
N ILE A 79 6.11 4.91 -12.20
CA ILE A 79 6.23 5.19 -13.64
C ILE A 79 7.51 4.59 -14.23
N GLY A 80 7.39 3.96 -15.40
CA GLY A 80 8.53 3.42 -16.16
C GLY A 80 9.20 2.18 -15.56
N LYS A 81 8.69 1.63 -14.44
CA LYS A 81 9.30 0.45 -13.80
C LYS A 81 9.00 -0.88 -14.51
N SER A 82 8.07 -0.92 -15.46
CA SER A 82 7.70 -2.12 -16.22
C SER A 82 7.45 -3.35 -15.32
N LEU A 83 6.67 -3.15 -14.25
CA LEU A 83 6.39 -4.20 -13.26
C LEU A 83 5.59 -5.34 -13.90
N THR A 84 5.96 -6.57 -13.56
CA THR A 84 5.33 -7.79 -14.07
C THR A 84 4.28 -8.34 -13.12
N GLU A 85 3.36 -9.17 -13.63
CA GLU A 85 2.38 -9.87 -12.78
C GLU A 85 3.04 -10.81 -11.76
N ALA A 86 4.19 -11.40 -12.08
CA ALA A 86 4.94 -12.24 -11.15
C ALA A 86 5.44 -11.42 -9.95
N GLN A 87 6.04 -10.26 -10.22
CA GLN A 87 6.49 -9.33 -9.16
C GLN A 87 5.30 -8.85 -8.32
N ARG A 88 4.18 -8.49 -8.96
CA ARG A 88 2.96 -8.07 -8.26
C ARG A 88 2.47 -9.12 -7.27
N ARG A 89 2.35 -10.38 -7.71
CA ARG A 89 1.89 -11.50 -6.86
C ARG A 89 2.85 -11.76 -5.71
N GLN A 90 4.15 -11.76 -5.98
CA GLN A 90 5.16 -11.98 -4.94
C GLN A 90 5.13 -10.87 -3.89
N TRP A 91 4.97 -9.61 -4.32
CA TRP A 91 4.86 -8.47 -3.42
C TRP A 91 3.64 -8.60 -2.48
N ILE A 92 2.47 -9.00 -3.01
CA ILE A 92 1.28 -9.24 -2.18
C ILE A 92 1.52 -10.39 -1.20
N SER A 93 2.07 -11.50 -1.66
CA SER A 93 2.32 -12.68 -0.83
C SER A 93 3.19 -12.33 0.37
N LEU A 94 4.33 -11.67 0.13
CA LEU A 94 5.25 -11.29 1.21
C LEU A 94 4.62 -10.31 2.19
N LEU A 95 3.75 -9.39 1.73
CA LEU A 95 3.07 -8.45 2.63
C LEU A 95 2.06 -9.17 3.51
N LEU A 96 1.28 -10.11 2.95
CA LEU A 96 0.32 -10.91 3.72
C LEU A 96 1.03 -11.83 4.72
N ASP A 97 2.13 -12.49 4.32
CA ASP A 97 2.95 -13.30 5.22
C ASP A 97 3.53 -12.45 6.36
N SER A 98 3.96 -11.22 6.07
CA SER A 98 4.42 -10.26 7.09
C SER A 98 3.30 -9.83 8.03
N ALA A 99 2.07 -9.65 7.54
CA ALA A 99 0.92 -9.33 8.38
C ALA A 99 0.64 -10.44 9.39
N ASP A 100 0.71 -11.70 8.96
CA ASP A 100 0.55 -12.87 9.83
C ASP A 100 1.69 -12.97 10.86
N GLU A 101 2.94 -12.77 10.42
CA GLU A 101 4.11 -12.84 11.30
C GLU A 101 4.06 -11.82 12.45
N ILE A 102 3.57 -10.61 12.18
CA ILE A 102 3.52 -9.57 13.22
C ILE A 102 2.27 -9.64 14.11
N GLY A 103 1.34 -10.54 13.81
CA GLY A 103 0.05 -10.66 14.49
C GLY A 103 -0.93 -9.54 14.16
N LEU A 104 -0.94 -9.07 12.90
CA LEU A 104 -1.95 -8.11 12.44
C LEU A 104 -3.34 -8.77 12.46
N ALA A 105 -4.39 -7.97 12.70
CA ALA A 105 -5.78 -8.45 12.76
C ALA A 105 -6.09 -9.44 11.63
N ASP A 106 -6.63 -10.61 11.97
CA ASP A 106 -6.84 -11.75 11.07
C ASP A 106 -8.31 -12.19 10.96
N ASP A 107 -9.23 -11.37 11.50
CA ASP A 107 -10.65 -11.58 11.32
C ASP A 107 -11.06 -11.50 9.84
N PRO A 108 -12.10 -12.26 9.42
CA PRO A 108 -12.49 -12.37 8.01
C PRO A 108 -12.78 -11.04 7.35
N GLU A 109 -13.44 -10.13 8.06
CA GLU A 109 -13.81 -8.81 7.57
C GLU A 109 -12.58 -7.95 7.26
N PHE A 110 -11.63 -7.86 8.20
CA PHE A 110 -10.42 -7.07 7.99
C PHE A 110 -9.53 -7.66 6.90
N ARG A 111 -9.35 -8.99 6.90
CA ARG A 111 -8.54 -9.66 5.88
C ARG A 111 -9.14 -9.54 4.48
N SER A 112 -10.46 -9.57 4.36
CA SER A 112 -11.14 -9.29 3.08
C SER A 112 -10.88 -7.85 2.60
N ALA A 113 -10.99 -6.87 3.49
CA ALA A 113 -10.74 -5.46 3.16
C ALA A 113 -9.27 -5.21 2.78
N LEU A 114 -8.32 -5.80 3.52
CA LEU A 114 -6.89 -5.72 3.23
C LEU A 114 -6.54 -6.34 1.87
N VAL A 115 -7.00 -7.57 1.60
CA VAL A 115 -6.75 -8.23 0.31
C VAL A 115 -7.36 -7.44 -0.85
N GLY A 116 -8.57 -6.89 -0.67
CA GLY A 116 -9.19 -6.01 -1.65
C GLY A 116 -8.35 -4.78 -1.98
N TYR A 117 -7.80 -4.11 -0.95
CA TYR A 117 -6.90 -2.97 -1.13
C TYR A 117 -5.63 -3.35 -1.88
N LEU A 118 -4.97 -4.44 -1.46
CA LEU A 118 -3.71 -4.89 -2.06
C LEU A 118 -3.91 -5.30 -3.51
N GLU A 119 -5.00 -6.01 -3.83
CA GLU A 119 -5.32 -6.41 -5.19
C GLU A 119 -5.60 -5.19 -6.08
N TRP A 120 -6.40 -4.23 -5.61
CA TRP A 120 -6.69 -2.99 -6.34
C TRP A 120 -5.41 -2.15 -6.54
N GLY A 121 -4.70 -1.83 -5.47
CA GLY A 121 -3.53 -0.94 -5.50
C GLY A 121 -2.35 -1.52 -6.29
N SER A 122 -2.09 -2.83 -6.15
CA SER A 122 -1.00 -3.49 -6.86
C SER A 122 -1.24 -3.58 -8.38
N ARG A 123 -2.50 -3.67 -8.83
CA ARG A 123 -2.84 -3.61 -10.25
C ARG A 123 -2.63 -2.21 -10.82
N LEU A 124 -3.02 -1.18 -10.09
CA LEU A 124 -2.71 0.20 -10.47
C LEU A 124 -1.20 0.43 -10.55
N ALA A 125 -0.42 -0.12 -9.63
CA ALA A 125 1.04 -0.05 -9.70
C ALA A 125 1.60 -0.68 -10.99
N VAL A 126 1.08 -1.85 -11.40
CA VAL A 126 1.46 -2.47 -12.68
C VAL A 126 1.04 -1.59 -13.87
N ILE A 127 -0.20 -1.10 -13.91
CA ILE A 127 -0.70 -0.23 -14.98
C ILE A 127 0.19 1.02 -15.10
N ASN A 128 0.39 1.75 -14.00
CA ASN A 128 1.20 2.97 -13.97
C ASN A 128 2.67 2.71 -14.32
N SER A 129 3.21 1.54 -13.98
CA SER A 129 4.60 1.22 -14.32
C SER A 129 4.87 1.05 -15.81
N ASN A 130 3.82 0.89 -16.62
CA ASN A 130 3.89 0.78 -18.08
C ASN A 130 3.61 2.12 -18.78
N THR A 131 3.38 3.21 -18.05
CA THR A 131 3.23 4.56 -18.64
C THR A 131 4.56 5.32 -18.60
N THR A 132 4.65 6.35 -19.44
CA THR A 132 5.78 7.31 -19.48
C THR A 132 5.48 8.61 -18.74
N GLU A 133 4.20 8.92 -18.56
CA GLU A 133 3.72 10.13 -17.90
C GLU A 133 2.86 9.74 -16.69
N ASN A 134 2.81 10.64 -15.71
CA ASN A 134 1.98 10.46 -14.52
C ASN A 134 0.52 10.81 -14.85
N PRO A 135 -0.43 9.86 -14.74
CA PRO A 135 -1.83 10.13 -15.02
C PRO A 135 -2.54 10.93 -13.92
N ILE A 136 -1.91 11.11 -12.76
CA ILE A 136 -2.49 11.77 -11.59
C ILE A 136 -1.96 13.21 -11.49
N THR A 137 -2.87 14.17 -11.39
CA THR A 137 -2.50 15.58 -11.17
C THR A 137 -2.20 15.88 -9.70
N GLU A 138 -1.43 16.93 -9.41
CA GLU A 138 -1.02 17.26 -8.03
C GLU A 138 -2.19 17.53 -7.07
N ASN A 139 -3.35 17.92 -7.59
CA ASN A 139 -4.54 18.24 -6.79
C ASN A 139 -5.45 17.03 -6.56
N GLU A 140 -5.15 15.86 -7.16
CA GLU A 140 -5.93 14.65 -6.94
C GLU A 140 -5.85 14.24 -5.46
N PRO A 141 -6.99 13.98 -4.81
CA PRO A 141 -7.00 13.62 -3.40
C PRO A 141 -6.31 12.29 -3.16
N MET A 142 -5.86 12.09 -1.91
CA MET A 142 -5.45 10.78 -1.45
C MET A 142 -6.60 9.77 -1.60
N PRO A 143 -6.32 8.55 -2.08
CA PRO A 143 -7.33 7.51 -2.10
C PRO A 143 -7.76 7.17 -0.67
N LYS A 144 -9.00 6.72 -0.54
CA LYS A 144 -9.56 6.25 0.73
C LYS A 144 -9.97 4.80 0.54
N TRP A 145 -9.65 3.96 1.52
CA TRP A 145 -10.04 2.56 1.53
C TRP A 145 -10.69 2.18 2.86
N GLY A 146 -11.86 1.57 2.79
CA GLY A 146 -12.67 1.15 3.95
C GLY A 146 -13.21 -0.28 3.79
N TRP A 147 -14.24 -0.61 4.55
CA TRP A 147 -14.78 -1.97 4.66
C TRP A 147 -15.59 -2.47 3.44
N GLY A 148 -15.87 -1.63 2.44
CA GLY A 148 -16.82 -1.98 1.35
C GLY A 148 -16.63 -1.22 0.03
N GLU A 149 -15.40 -0.82 -0.31
CA GLU A 149 -15.11 0.10 -1.43
C GLU A 149 -15.26 -0.50 -2.84
N THR A 150 -15.45 -1.81 -2.99
CA THR A 150 -15.57 -2.47 -4.30
C THR A 150 -16.87 -2.15 -5.06
N GLY A 151 -17.53 -1.02 -4.77
CA GLY A 151 -18.90 -0.61 -5.15
C GLY A 151 -19.25 -0.55 -6.65
N GLY A 152 -18.49 -1.18 -7.54
CA GLY A 152 -18.79 -1.37 -8.96
C GLY A 152 -17.59 -1.89 -9.75
N PRO A 153 -17.78 -2.37 -11.00
CA PRO A 153 -16.68 -2.76 -11.87
C PRO A 153 -15.84 -1.54 -12.28
N TYR A 154 -14.55 -1.75 -12.54
CA TYR A 154 -13.67 -0.72 -13.12
C TYR A 154 -14.21 -0.22 -14.47
N GLN A 155 -14.22 1.10 -14.66
CA GLN A 155 -14.49 1.74 -15.95
C GLN A 155 -13.17 2.38 -16.44
N PRO A 156 -12.66 1.96 -17.62
CA PRO A 156 -11.38 2.42 -18.15
C PRO A 156 -11.38 3.89 -18.59
#